data_AF-A0AAJ2UT00-F1
#
_entry.id   AF-A0AAJ2UT00-F1
#
_cell.length_a   1.000
_cell.length_b   1.000
_cell.length_c   1.000
_cell.angle_alpha   90.00
_cell.angle_beta   90.00
_cell.angle_gamma   90.00
#
_symmetry.space_group_name_H-M   'P 1'
#
loop_
_entity.id
_entity.type
_entity.pdbx_description
1 polymer ?
#
loop_
_entity_poly.entity_id
_entity_poly.type
_entity_poly.pdbx_seq_one_letter_code
_entity_poly.pdbx_strand_id
1 'polypeptide(L)'
;MSTNPDLAKLWAPEGMDVQEYMHLLKANQLICILSLRDRLGFVRDGHLPFFASMIMSSDVCRRYWARFGDLRAQEADGDERAERFTAALNRAAQAHKQEHPAAVS
;
A
#
# COMPACT_ATOMS: atom_id res chain seq x y z
N MET A 1 7.37 1.99 -15.50
CA MET A 1 7.70 3.29 -14.86
C MET A 1 9.12 3.23 -14.35
N SER A 2 9.89 4.22 -14.81
CA SER A 2 11.34 4.32 -14.76
C SER A 2 11.91 4.20 -13.34
N THR A 3 12.90 3.32 -13.19
CA THR A 3 13.80 3.21 -12.05
C THR A 3 14.93 4.25 -12.10
N ASN A 4 14.72 5.38 -12.79
CA ASN A 4 15.72 6.45 -12.89
C ASN A 4 15.72 7.29 -11.59
N PRO A 5 16.82 7.26 -10.81
CA PRO A 5 16.93 8.04 -9.59
C PRO A 5 16.83 9.55 -9.80
N ASP A 6 17.28 10.06 -10.94
CA ASP A 6 17.26 11.51 -11.25
C ASP A 6 15.83 12.02 -11.37
N LEU A 7 14.95 11.22 -11.99
CA LEU A 7 13.53 11.54 -12.04
C LEU A 7 12.86 11.34 -10.69
N ALA A 8 13.21 10.30 -9.94
CA ALA A 8 12.66 10.05 -8.62
C ALA A 8 12.95 11.21 -7.65
N LYS A 9 14.13 11.83 -7.75
CA LYS A 9 14.52 13.00 -6.95
C LYS A 9 13.59 14.21 -7.12
N LEU A 10 12.98 14.38 -8.29
CA LEU A 10 12.05 15.48 -8.55
C LEU A 10 10.71 15.32 -7.82
N TRP A 11 10.33 14.08 -7.50
CA TRP A 11 9.03 13.75 -6.92
C TRP A 11 9.12 13.25 -5.47
N ALA A 12 10.34 12.97 -4.99
CA ALA A 12 10.57 12.56 -3.63
C ALA A 12 10.08 13.69 -2.68
N PRO A 13 9.27 13.37 -1.65
CA PRO A 13 8.93 14.32 -0.61
C PRO A 13 10.17 14.95 0.02
N GLU A 14 10.05 16.20 0.46
CA GLU A 14 11.16 16.90 1.14
C GLU A 14 11.69 16.06 2.32
N GLY A 15 13.02 15.94 2.39
CA GLY A 15 13.70 15.14 3.42
C GLY A 15 13.62 13.62 3.24
N MET A 16 13.00 13.10 2.18
CA MET A 16 12.97 11.66 1.90
C MET A 16 14.18 11.24 1.05
N ASP A 17 14.83 10.15 1.46
CA ASP A 17 15.84 9.49 0.64
C ASP A 17 15.23 8.99 -0.69
N VAL A 18 15.95 9.19 -1.79
CA VAL A 18 15.45 8.87 -3.14
C VAL A 18 15.26 7.36 -3.32
N GLN A 19 16.15 6.52 -2.75
CA GLN A 19 16.01 5.07 -2.86
C GLN A 19 14.81 4.58 -2.05
N GLU A 20 14.62 5.13 -0.85
CA GLU A 20 13.42 4.87 -0.07
C GLU A 20 12.16 5.28 -0.82
N TYR A 21 12.12 6.49 -1.39
CA TYR A 21 11.00 6.94 -2.22
C TYR A 21 10.71 5.97 -3.38
N MET A 22 11.75 5.50 -4.08
CA MET A 22 11.59 4.53 -5.16
C MET A 22 11.01 3.20 -4.68
N HIS A 23 11.42 2.71 -3.50
CA HIS A 23 10.81 1.51 -2.90
C HIS A 23 9.34 1.72 -2.58
N LEU A 24 9.00 2.83 -1.93
CA LEU A 24 7.61 3.18 -1.60
C LEU A 24 6.75 3.36 -2.85
N LEU A 25 7.32 3.92 -3.93
CA LEU A 25 6.65 4.02 -5.22
C LEU A 25 6.35 2.65 -5.83
N LYS A 26 7.23 1.66 -5.65
CA LYS A 26 6.96 0.28 -6.08
C LYS A 26 5.85 -0.38 -5.28
N ALA A 27 5.80 -0.18 -3.96
CA ALA A 27 4.68 -0.61 -3.15
C ALA A 27 3.35 0.04 -3.59
N ASN A 28 3.36 1.35 -3.84
CA ASN A 28 2.21 2.07 -4.37
C ASN A 28 1.71 1.47 -5.69
N GLN A 29 2.62 1.21 -6.64
CA GLN A 29 2.29 0.60 -7.93
C GLN A 29 1.58 -0.75 -7.75
N LEU A 30 2.11 -1.61 -6.88
CA LEU A 30 1.52 -2.91 -6.61
C LEU A 30 0.10 -2.79 -6.02
N ILE A 31 -0.08 -1.87 -5.06
CA ILE A 31 -1.38 -1.59 -4.46
C ILE A 31 -2.38 -1.04 -5.49
N CYS A 32 -1.95 -0.10 -6.34
CA CYS A 32 -2.78 0.45 -7.41
C CYS A 32 -3.18 -0.63 -8.44
N ILE A 33 -2.27 -1.55 -8.80
CA ILE A 33 -2.60 -2.67 -9.68
C ILE A 33 -3.67 -3.57 -9.05
N LEU A 34 -3.55 -3.89 -7.77
CA LEU A 34 -4.57 -4.69 -7.07
C LEU A 34 -5.91 -3.94 -7.01
N SER A 35 -5.88 -2.64 -6.71
CA SER A 35 -7.08 -1.79 -6.67
C SER A 35 -7.78 -1.73 -8.04
N LEU A 36 -7.02 -1.61 -9.13
CA LEU A 36 -7.56 -1.66 -10.48
C LEU A 36 -8.19 -3.03 -10.78
N ARG A 37 -7.51 -4.13 -10.40
CA ARG A 37 -8.06 -5.48 -10.57
C ARG A 37 -9.36 -5.70 -9.81
N ASP A 38 -9.46 -5.18 -8.58
CA ASP A 38 -10.69 -5.24 -7.78
C ASP A 38 -11.84 -4.48 -8.45
N ARG A 39 -11.59 -3.23 -8.87
CA ARG A 39 -12.60 -2.39 -9.55
C ARG A 39 -13.08 -2.95 -10.88
N LEU A 40 -12.22 -3.66 -11.61
CA LEU A 40 -12.54 -4.32 -12.88
C LEU A 40 -13.19 -5.72 -12.69
N GLY A 41 -13.39 -6.19 -11.46
CA GLY A 41 -14.01 -7.49 -11.18
C GLY A 41 -13.08 -8.70 -11.44
N PHE A 42 -11.77 -8.48 -11.56
CA PHE A 42 -10.79 -9.56 -11.69
C PHE A 42 -10.40 -10.19 -10.34
N VAL A 43 -10.84 -9.61 -9.23
CA VAL A 43 -10.75 -10.20 -7.90
C VAL A 43 -12.10 -10.82 -7.60
N ARG A 44 -12.11 -12.15 -7.39
CA ARG A 44 -13.34 -12.88 -7.01
C ARG A 44 -13.83 -12.40 -5.64
N ASP A 45 -15.14 -12.48 -5.43
CA ASP A 45 -15.75 -12.14 -4.15
C ASP A 45 -15.08 -12.92 -3.01
N GLY A 46 -14.77 -12.21 -1.92
CA GLY A 46 -14.08 -12.78 -0.76
C GLY A 46 -12.57 -12.98 -0.92
N HIS A 47 -11.97 -12.77 -2.09
CA HIS A 47 -10.52 -12.95 -2.28
C HIS A 47 -9.71 -11.67 -1.97
N LEU A 48 -10.35 -10.51 -1.89
CA LEU A 48 -9.67 -9.25 -1.58
C LEU A 48 -8.90 -9.29 -0.24
N PRO A 49 -9.46 -9.82 0.88
CA PRO A 49 -8.71 -9.99 2.12
C PRO A 49 -7.44 -10.85 1.97
N PHE A 50 -7.50 -11.92 1.18
CA PHE A 50 -6.32 -12.75 0.92
C PHE A 50 -5.23 -11.95 0.19
N PHE A 51 -5.57 -11.23 -0.89
CA PHE A 51 -4.60 -10.40 -1.60
C PHE A 51 -4.07 -9.26 -0.72
N ALA A 52 -4.92 -8.66 0.11
CA ALA A 52 -4.52 -7.65 1.08
C ALA A 52 -3.46 -8.19 2.06
N SER A 53 -3.67 -9.40 2.59
CA SER A 53 -2.69 -10.10 3.43
C SER A 53 -1.38 -10.36 2.70
N MET A 54 -1.45 -10.80 1.44
CA MET A 54 -0.25 -11.02 0.62
C MET A 54 0.53 -9.72 0.40
N ILE A 55 -0.13 -8.60 0.12
CA ILE A 55 0.52 -7.29 0.05
C ILE A 55 1.19 -6.93 1.37
N MET A 56 0.48 -7.09 2.50
CA MET A 56 0.98 -6.70 3.82
C MET A 56 2.04 -7.65 4.39
N SER A 57 2.29 -8.79 3.75
CA SER A 57 3.46 -9.62 4.06
C SER A 57 4.79 -8.95 3.66
N SER A 58 4.77 -8.01 2.70
CA SER A 58 5.94 -7.26 2.25
C SER A 58 6.26 -6.09 3.19
N ASP A 59 7.50 -6.03 3.66
CA ASP A 59 7.99 -4.92 4.49
C ASP A 59 7.85 -3.55 3.81
N VAL A 60 8.23 -3.45 2.54
CA VAL A 60 8.12 -2.20 1.76
C VAL A 60 6.66 -1.75 1.66
N CYS A 61 5.72 -2.69 1.49
CA CYS A 61 4.30 -2.35 1.44
C CYS A 61 3.77 -1.87 2.79
N ARG A 62 4.21 -2.48 3.90
CA ARG A 62 3.87 -2.00 5.25
C ARG A 62 4.43 -0.62 5.53
N ARG A 63 5.68 -0.34 5.16
CA ARG A 63 6.28 0.99 5.30
C ARG A 63 5.54 2.04 4.46
N TYR A 64 5.20 1.70 3.22
CA TYR A 64 4.35 2.55 2.39
C TYR A 64 3.00 2.83 3.06
N TRP A 65 2.35 1.77 3.56
CA TRP A 65 1.04 1.89 4.20
C TRP A 65 1.10 2.72 5.49
N ALA A 66 2.13 2.53 6.30
CA ALA A 66 2.34 3.31 7.52
C ALA A 66 2.56 4.80 7.23
N ARG A 67 3.14 5.14 6.07
CA ARG A 67 3.44 6.53 5.71
C ARG A 67 2.33 7.23 4.94
N PHE A 68 1.64 6.51 4.05
CA PHE A 68 0.70 7.09 3.09
C PHE A 68 -0.72 6.50 3.17
N GLY A 69 -0.95 5.52 4.05
CA GLY A 69 -2.26 4.87 4.20
C GLY A 69 -3.37 5.84 4.58
N ASP A 70 -3.09 6.83 5.43
CA ASP A 70 -4.06 7.85 5.81
C ASP A 70 -4.46 8.74 4.63
N LEU A 71 -3.50 9.10 3.76
CA LEU A 71 -3.81 9.83 2.53
C LEU A 71 -4.69 9.00 1.59
N ARG A 72 -4.50 7.68 1.52
CA ARG A 72 -5.39 6.80 0.75
C ARG A 72 -6.78 6.70 1.35
N ALA A 73 -6.90 6.76 2.68
CA ALA A 73 -8.20 6.78 3.35
C ALA A 73 -8.94 8.09 3.04
N GLN A 74 -8.23 9.23 3.04
CA GLN A 74 -8.78 10.52 2.64
C GLN A 74 -9.17 10.53 1.15
N GLU A 75 -8.35 9.97 0.27
CA GLU A 75 -8.66 9.86 -1.16
C GLU A 75 -9.89 8.97 -1.43
N ALA A 76 -10.11 7.95 -0.60
CA ALA A 76 -11.20 7.02 -0.75
C ALA A 76 -12.55 7.56 -0.25
N ASP A 77 -12.56 8.61 0.57
CA ASP A 77 -13.76 9.15 1.22
C ASP A 77 -14.86 9.48 0.19
N GLY A 78 -16.02 8.85 0.33
CA GLY A 78 -17.16 9.00 -0.58
C GLY A 78 -17.15 8.09 -1.82
N ASP A 79 -16.11 7.27 -2.03
CA ASP A 79 -16.12 6.17 -3.01
C ASP A 79 -16.19 4.82 -2.26
N GLU A 80 -17.39 4.26 -2.13
CA GLU A 80 -17.64 2.99 -1.43
C GLU A 80 -16.71 1.85 -1.86
N ARG A 81 -16.33 1.79 -3.15
CA ARG A 81 -15.43 0.74 -3.65
C ARG A 81 -14.00 1.01 -3.18
N ALA A 82 -13.55 2.26 -3.22
CA ALA A 82 -12.25 2.65 -2.70
C ALA A 82 -12.17 2.44 -1.18
N GLU A 83 -13.21 2.80 -0.43
CA GLU A 83 -13.28 2.62 1.01
C GLU A 83 -13.18 1.14 1.39
N ARG A 84 -13.96 0.28 0.72
CA ARG A 84 -13.90 -1.18 0.93
C ARG A 84 -12.50 -1.72 0.67
N PHE A 85 -11.85 -1.25 -0.40
CA PHE A 85 -10.50 -1.64 -0.76
C PHE A 85 -9.47 -1.21 0.30
N THR A 86 -9.50 0.07 0.68
CA THR A 86 -8.61 0.65 1.69
C THR A 86 -8.81 -0.02 3.06
N ALA A 87 -10.07 -0.32 3.43
CA ALA A 87 -10.38 -1.04 4.65
C ALA A 87 -9.78 -2.45 4.69
N ALA A 88 -9.77 -3.16 3.56
CA ALA A 88 -9.15 -4.49 3.48
C ALA A 88 -7.63 -4.43 3.73
N LEU A 89 -6.93 -3.44 3.14
CA LEU A 89 -5.51 -3.22 3.39
C LEU A 89 -5.23 -2.80 4.84
N ASN A 90 -6.07 -1.93 5.42
CA ASN A 90 -5.97 -1.55 6.83
C ASN A 90 -6.08 -2.76 7.76
N ARG A 91 -7.09 -3.62 7.56
CA ARG A 91 -7.25 -4.83 8.39
C ARG A 91 -6.05 -5.76 8.27
N ALA A 92 -5.55 -5.98 7.05
CA ALA A 92 -4.37 -6.81 6.83
C ALA A 92 -3.11 -6.21 7.50
N ALA A 93 -2.92 -4.89 7.45
CA ALA A 93 -1.80 -4.23 8.09
C ALA A 93 -1.86 -4.35 9.63
N GLN A 94 -3.05 -4.25 10.22
CA GLN A 94 -3.24 -4.40 11.66
C GLN A 94 -3.06 -5.86 12.12
N ALA A 95 -3.61 -6.83 11.37
CA ALA A 95 -3.41 -8.25 11.67
C ALA A 95 -1.92 -8.62 11.68
N HIS A 96 -1.16 -8.17 10.69
CA HIS A 96 0.28 -8.41 10.65
C HIS A 96 1.02 -7.81 11.86
N LYS A 97 0.64 -6.62 12.32
CA LYS A 97 1.22 -6.00 13.53
C LYS A 97 0.94 -6.83 14.80
N GLN A 98 -0.23 -7.46 14.87
CA GLN A 98 -0.62 -8.30 16.00
C GLN A 98 0.09 -9.66 16.00
N GLU A 99 0.31 -10.25 14.83
CA GLU A 99 1.02 -11.53 14.66
C GLU A 99 2.53 -11.38 14.88
N HIS A 100 3.10 -10.21 14.56
CA HIS A 100 4.51 -9.90 14.72
C HIS A 100 4.68 -8.62 15.56
N PRO A 101 4.32 -8.65 16.85
CA PRO A 101 4.64 -7.54 17.74
C PRO A 101 6.16 -7.36 17.69
N ALA A 102 6.61 -6.12 17.44
CA ALA A 102 8.03 -5.83 17.31
C ALA A 102 8.80 -6.54 18.43
N ALA A 103 9.75 -7.40 18.06
CA ALA A 103 10.66 -7.99 19.03
C ALA A 103 11.33 -6.81 19.75
N VAL A 104 10.98 -6.64 21.02
CA VAL A 104 11.60 -5.63 21.87
C VAL A 104 13.06 -6.01 21.98
N SER A 105 13.94 -5.24 21.33
CA SER A 105 15.39 -5.32 21.50
C SER A 105 15.97 -3.94 21.30
#